data_AF-A0A820ABP1-F1
#
_entry.id   AF-A0A820ABP1-F1
#
_cell.length_a   1.000
_cell.length_b   1.000
_cell.length_c   1.000
_cell.angle_alpha   90.00
_cell.angle_beta   90.00
_cell.angle_gamma   90.00
#
_symmetry.space_group_name_H-M   'P 1'
#
loop_
_entity.id
_entity.type
_entity.pdbx_description
1 polymer ?
#
loop_
_entity_poly.entity_id
_entity_poly.type
_entity_poly.pdbx_seq_one_letter_code
_entity_poly.pdbx_strand_id
1 'polypeptide(L)'
;MADGSWKFLRDIQAGDQIWIMSYDGTQVYLSEAMMIPHMEPNLTVLFYTVETMTGHRLSLSAQHYIRVQHFDYLPAEQLTVNHSLYVFMKDGTIQSTRIRIINQEWKTGVYNLITLDGSLLVNGIAASSYVNNGFGPHHLNHRIFTPIRLGYHLSKYFKFLQNAYSLNEYGKTWIVHTFLFYCNILVFMDQLVPVLVIQLSCCSLTGATRFMTGKHEKGTVLTFFRYFEETAK
;
A
#
# COMPACT_ATOMS: atom_id res chain seq x y z
N MET A 1 19.14 -4.54 -8.18
CA MET A 1 19.67 -4.39 -6.81
C MET A 1 20.68 -3.24 -6.79
N ALA A 2 21.18 -2.84 -5.63
CA ALA A 2 22.17 -1.73 -5.50
C ALA A 2 23.45 -1.93 -6.32
N ASP A 3 23.89 -3.17 -6.51
CA ASP A 3 25.02 -3.56 -7.36
C ASP A 3 24.67 -3.69 -8.86
N GLY A 4 23.45 -3.30 -9.26
CA GLY A 4 22.93 -3.46 -10.62
C GLY A 4 22.48 -4.88 -10.98
N SER A 5 22.65 -5.86 -10.09
CA SER A 5 22.26 -7.25 -10.35
C SER A 5 20.74 -7.45 -10.28
N TRP A 6 20.29 -8.59 -10.82
CA TRP A 6 18.93 -9.08 -10.69
C TRP A 6 18.87 -10.19 -9.64
N LYS A 7 17.84 -10.15 -8.80
CA LYS A 7 17.59 -11.15 -7.76
C LYS A 7 16.14 -11.63 -7.87
N PHE A 8 15.90 -12.93 -7.70
CA PHE A 8 14.53 -13.42 -7.64
C PHE A 8 13.87 -12.96 -6.33
N LEU A 9 12.56 -12.69 -6.36
CA LEU A 9 11.81 -12.29 -5.16
C LEU A 9 11.95 -13.29 -4.00
N ARG A 10 12.07 -14.59 -4.31
CA ARG A 10 12.26 -15.66 -3.33
C ARG A 10 13.61 -15.62 -2.60
N ASP A 11 14.60 -14.94 -3.19
CA ASP A 11 15.98 -14.89 -2.67
C ASP A 11 16.25 -13.57 -1.94
N ILE A 12 15.35 -12.58 -2.04
CA ILE A 12 15.47 -11.30 -1.34
C ILE A 12 15.46 -11.55 0.17
N GLN A 13 16.24 -10.76 0.90
CA GLN A 13 16.32 -10.80 2.36
C GLN A 13 16.03 -9.41 2.94
N ALA A 14 15.62 -9.37 4.21
CA ALA A 14 15.51 -8.11 4.93
C ALA A 14 16.89 -7.42 4.98
N GLY A 15 16.93 -6.10 4.73
CA GLY A 15 18.16 -5.33 4.59
C GLY A 15 18.66 -5.16 3.16
N ASP A 16 18.19 -5.98 2.21
CA ASP A 16 18.55 -5.83 0.79
C ASP A 16 18.12 -4.45 0.25
N GLN A 17 19.00 -3.81 -0.51
CA GLN A 17 18.72 -2.53 -1.17
C GLN A 17 18.12 -2.75 -2.57
N ILE A 18 16.93 -2.21 -2.79
CA ILE A 18 16.09 -2.46 -3.96
C ILE A 18 15.76 -1.13 -4.63
N TRP A 19 15.78 -1.12 -5.95
CA TRP A 19 15.38 0.06 -6.70
C TRP A 19 13.88 0.27 -6.63
N ILE A 20 13.50 1.51 -6.36
CA ILE A 20 12.11 1.93 -6.25
C ILE A 20 11.93 3.25 -7.01
N MET A 21 10.68 3.57 -7.34
CA MET A 21 10.34 4.84 -7.98
C MET A 21 9.79 5.83 -6.95
N SER A 22 10.16 7.10 -7.07
CA SER A 22 9.57 8.18 -6.29
C SER A 22 8.08 8.30 -6.55
N TYR A 23 7.34 8.81 -5.56
CA TYR A 23 5.88 8.92 -5.65
C TYR A 23 5.41 9.85 -6.76
N ASP A 24 6.19 10.86 -7.12
CA ASP A 24 5.95 11.76 -8.25
C ASP A 24 6.36 11.16 -9.61
N GLY A 25 7.00 9.99 -9.62
CA GLY A 25 7.43 9.27 -10.82
C GLY A 25 8.65 9.88 -11.52
N THR A 26 9.40 10.77 -10.86
CA THR A 26 10.50 11.51 -11.48
C THR A 26 11.87 10.88 -11.26
N GLN A 27 12.04 10.06 -10.21
CA GLN A 27 13.34 9.54 -9.78
C GLN A 27 13.26 8.05 -9.42
N VAL A 28 14.40 7.37 -9.58
CA VAL A 28 14.62 6.01 -9.07
C VAL A 28 15.72 6.06 -8.03
N TYR A 29 15.48 5.46 -6.86
CA TYR A 29 16.44 5.42 -5.75
C TYR A 29 16.35 4.09 -5.01
N LEU A 30 17.30 3.84 -4.11
CA LEU A 30 17.34 2.61 -3.33
C LEU A 30 16.52 2.73 -2.06
N SER A 31 15.72 1.71 -1.79
CA SER A 31 15.01 1.50 -0.54
C SER A 31 15.27 0.10 -0.01
N GLU A 32 15.21 -0.03 1.30
CA GLU A 32 15.53 -1.27 1.98
C GLU A 32 14.31 -2.20 2.03
N ALA A 33 14.54 -3.48 1.72
CA ALA A 33 13.63 -4.56 2.03
C ALA A 33 13.46 -4.66 3.55
N MET A 34 12.29 -4.28 4.06
CA MET A 34 12.00 -4.36 5.48
C MET A 34 11.61 -5.79 5.89
N MET A 35 10.73 -6.43 5.11
CA MET A 35 10.18 -7.75 5.46
C MET A 35 9.54 -8.48 4.28
N ILE A 36 9.40 -9.80 4.41
CA ILE A 36 8.73 -10.68 3.44
C ILE A 36 7.54 -11.34 4.16
N PRO A 37 6.36 -10.69 4.19
CA PRO A 37 5.22 -11.19 4.96
C PRO A 37 4.57 -12.43 4.35
N HIS A 38 4.71 -12.64 3.05
CA HIS A 38 4.03 -13.72 2.32
C HIS A 38 5.02 -14.43 1.41
N MET A 39 5.27 -15.71 1.68
CA MET A 39 6.14 -16.57 0.88
C MET A 39 5.51 -17.96 0.84
N GLU A 40 4.80 -18.24 -0.24
CA GLU A 40 4.11 -19.51 -0.44
C GLU A 40 4.53 -20.12 -1.78
N PRO A 41 5.67 -20.83 -1.82
CA PRO A 41 6.27 -21.32 -3.08
C PRO A 41 5.43 -22.39 -3.77
N ASN A 42 4.53 -23.07 -3.04
CA ASN A 42 3.71 -24.17 -3.55
C ASN A 42 2.24 -23.76 -3.80
N LEU A 43 1.88 -22.50 -3.49
CA LEU A 43 0.53 -22.01 -3.68
C LEU A 43 0.31 -21.64 -5.16
N THR A 44 -0.72 -22.23 -5.78
CA THR A 44 -1.13 -21.91 -7.15
C THR A 44 -2.34 -20.99 -7.12
N VAL A 45 -2.20 -19.81 -7.73
CA VAL A 45 -3.29 -18.82 -7.83
C VAL A 45 -3.36 -18.24 -9.24
N LEU A 46 -4.45 -17.52 -9.53
CA LEU A 46 -4.60 -16.78 -10.77
C LEU A 46 -3.72 -15.52 -10.73
N PHE A 47 -2.83 -15.40 -11.71
CA PHE A 47 -2.02 -14.21 -11.95
C PHE A 47 -2.53 -13.45 -13.17
N TYR A 48 -2.48 -12.12 -13.08
CA TYR A 48 -2.61 -11.19 -14.18
C TYR A 48 -1.21 -10.87 -14.68
N THR A 49 -0.88 -11.39 -15.85
CA THR A 49 0.39 -11.16 -16.52
C THR A 49 0.24 -10.02 -17.51
N VAL A 50 0.81 -8.87 -17.17
CA VAL A 50 0.86 -7.69 -18.03
C VAL A 50 2.11 -7.71 -18.87
N GLU A 51 1.99 -7.31 -20.13
CA GLU A 51 3.12 -7.06 -21.01
C GLU A 51 3.01 -5.66 -21.60
N THR A 52 4.09 -4.89 -21.55
CA THR A 52 4.14 -3.52 -22.07
C THR A 52 4.58 -3.46 -23.53
N MET A 53 4.34 -2.33 -24.20
CA MET A 53 4.84 -2.09 -25.57
C MET A 53 6.36 -2.17 -25.68
N THR A 54 7.10 -1.90 -24.60
CA THR A 54 8.56 -2.04 -24.54
C THR A 54 9.04 -3.46 -24.21
N GLY A 55 8.13 -4.44 -24.12
CA GLY A 55 8.44 -5.85 -23.89
C GLY A 55 8.67 -6.23 -22.41
N HIS A 56 8.41 -5.32 -21.48
CA HIS A 56 8.50 -5.63 -20.05
C HIS A 56 7.28 -6.45 -19.63
N ARG A 57 7.49 -7.46 -18.79
CA ARG A 57 6.44 -8.40 -18.37
C ARG A 57 6.44 -8.60 -16.87
N LEU A 58 5.28 -8.47 -16.25
CA LEU A 58 5.10 -8.66 -14.81
C LEU A 58 3.84 -9.48 -14.55
N SER A 59 3.93 -10.47 -13.68
CA SER A 59 2.79 -11.26 -13.21
C SER A 59 2.47 -10.88 -11.78
N LEU A 60 1.21 -10.55 -11.51
CA LEU A 60 0.72 -10.13 -10.19
C LEU A 60 -0.56 -10.89 -9.84
N SER A 61 -0.84 -11.12 -8.55
CA SER A 61 -2.16 -11.58 -8.12
C SER A 61 -3.20 -10.47 -8.34
N ALA A 62 -4.48 -10.85 -8.46
CA ALA A 62 -5.60 -9.95 -8.77
C ALA A 62 -5.59 -8.63 -7.96
N GLN A 63 -5.36 -8.75 -6.66
CA GLN A 63 -5.42 -7.64 -5.70
C GLN A 63 -4.11 -6.86 -5.59
N HIS A 64 -3.02 -7.29 -6.23
CA HIS A 64 -1.74 -6.61 -6.08
C HIS A 64 -1.73 -5.26 -6.80
N TYR A 65 -1.28 -4.23 -6.10
CA TYR A 65 -1.26 -2.87 -6.62
C TYR A 65 -0.07 -2.67 -7.58
N ILE A 66 -0.32 -2.04 -8.73
CA ILE A 66 0.70 -1.61 -9.68
C ILE A 66 0.60 -0.10 -9.90
N ARG A 67 1.74 0.57 -10.15
CA ARG A 67 1.73 2.01 -10.40
C ARG A 67 1.32 2.30 -11.84
N VAL A 68 0.30 3.13 -12.01
CA VAL A 68 -0.27 3.48 -13.32
C VAL A 68 -0.09 4.98 -13.59
N GLN A 69 0.22 5.37 -14.83
CA GLN A 69 0.36 6.77 -15.20
C GLN A 69 -0.99 7.51 -15.10
N HIS A 70 -1.00 8.73 -14.58
CA HIS A 70 -2.19 9.54 -14.30
C HIS A 70 -3.16 8.98 -13.26
N PHE A 71 -2.82 7.82 -12.68
CA PHE A 71 -3.48 7.24 -11.52
C PHE A 71 -2.43 7.08 -10.41
N ASP A 72 -2.88 6.73 -9.22
CA ASP A 72 -1.95 6.31 -8.16
C ASP A 72 -1.60 4.82 -8.40
N TYR A 73 -2.13 3.94 -7.56
CA TYR A 73 -2.00 2.50 -7.72
C TYR A 73 -3.34 1.85 -8.02
N LEU A 74 -3.37 0.90 -8.95
CA LEU A 74 -4.55 0.09 -9.27
C LEU A 74 -4.27 -1.40 -8.98
N PRO A 75 -5.26 -2.15 -8.48
CA PRO A 75 -5.18 -3.61 -8.43
C PRO A 75 -5.00 -4.17 -9.84
N ALA A 76 -4.27 -5.28 -9.96
CA ALA A 76 -3.99 -5.91 -11.25
C ALA A 76 -5.26 -6.30 -12.03
N GLU A 77 -6.32 -6.70 -11.33
CA GLU A 77 -7.63 -7.04 -11.93
C GLU A 77 -8.36 -5.85 -12.56
N GLN A 78 -8.01 -4.62 -12.19
CA GLN A 78 -8.61 -3.38 -12.72
C GLN A 78 -7.84 -2.82 -13.91
N LEU A 79 -6.75 -3.47 -14.33
CA LEU A 79 -5.95 -2.99 -15.45
C LEU A 79 -6.65 -3.20 -16.78
N THR A 80 -6.46 -2.24 -17.68
CA THR A 80 -6.91 -2.31 -19.07
C THR A 80 -5.75 -1.96 -20.00
N VAL A 81 -5.83 -2.36 -21.26
CA VAL A 81 -4.82 -2.00 -22.29
C VAL A 81 -4.73 -0.50 -22.57
N ASN A 82 -5.69 0.30 -22.07
CA ASN A 82 -5.64 1.75 -22.16
C ASN A 82 -4.77 2.40 -21.09
N HIS A 83 -4.33 1.64 -20.08
CA HIS A 83 -3.43 2.13 -19.05
C HIS A 83 -1.97 2.12 -19.52
N SER A 84 -1.17 3.01 -18.93
CA SER A 84 0.28 3.05 -19.09
C SER A 84 0.96 2.79 -17.76
N LEU A 85 2.04 2.02 -17.78
CA LEU A 85 2.83 1.66 -16.60
C LEU A 85 4.16 2.39 -16.63
N TYR A 86 4.71 2.67 -15.45
CA TYR A 86 6.07 3.17 -15.33
C TYR A 86 7.06 2.01 -15.44
N VAL A 87 8.01 2.17 -16.36
CA VAL A 87 9.04 1.20 -16.67
C VAL A 87 10.40 1.84 -16.54
N PHE A 88 11.29 1.13 -15.85
CA PHE A 88 12.70 1.44 -15.74
C PHE A 88 13.47 0.76 -16.87
N MET A 89 14.07 1.59 -17.71
CA MET A 89 14.81 1.17 -18.89
C MET A 89 16.27 0.85 -18.54
N LYS A 90 16.93 0.06 -19.39
CA LYS A 90 18.34 -0.35 -19.16
C LYS A 90 19.32 0.82 -19.17
N ASP A 91 18.96 1.93 -19.80
CA ASP A 91 19.74 3.17 -19.83
C ASP A 91 19.59 4.01 -18.56
N GLY A 92 18.84 3.53 -17.57
CA GLY A 92 18.60 4.20 -16.30
C GLY A 92 17.45 5.20 -16.34
N THR A 93 16.75 5.34 -17.47
CA THR A 93 15.60 6.25 -17.60
C THR A 93 14.30 5.60 -17.12
N ILE A 94 13.38 6.44 -16.66
CA ILE A 94 11.99 6.04 -16.39
C ILE A 94 11.16 6.49 -17.57
N GLN A 95 10.36 5.58 -18.12
CA GLN A 95 9.40 5.89 -19.17
C GLN A 95 8.03 5.34 -18.79
N SER A 96 6.97 6.08 -19.16
CA SER A 96 5.64 5.50 -19.18
C SER A 96 5.35 4.81 -20.51
N THR A 97 4.92 3.56 -20.47
CA THR A 97 4.59 2.75 -21.65
C THR A 97 3.20 2.14 -21.52
N ARG A 98 2.45 2.10 -22.61
CA ARG A 98 1.13 1.44 -22.66
C ARG A 98 1.26 -0.06 -22.41
N ILE A 99 0.21 -0.61 -21.82
CA ILE A 99 0.01 -2.06 -21.72
C ILE A 99 -0.36 -2.59 -23.12
N ARG A 100 0.37 -3.59 -23.58
CA ARG A 100 0.14 -4.28 -24.85
C ARG A 100 -0.92 -5.37 -24.68
N ILE A 101 -0.72 -6.25 -23.68
CA ILE A 101 -1.56 -7.42 -23.43
C ILE A 101 -1.68 -7.64 -21.92
N ILE A 102 -2.84 -8.15 -21.50
CA ILE A 102 -3.11 -8.65 -20.14
C ILE A 102 -3.62 -10.08 -20.29
N ASN A 103 -2.87 -11.05 -19.78
CA ASN A 103 -3.26 -12.46 -19.76
C ASN A 103 -3.55 -12.92 -18.34
N GLN A 104 -4.52 -13.81 -18.18
CA GLN A 104 -4.79 -14.50 -16.93
C GLN A 104 -4.18 -15.91 -16.98
N GLU A 105 -3.27 -16.20 -16.06
CA GLU A 105 -2.51 -17.45 -16.04
C GLU A 105 -2.47 -18.00 -14.62
N TRP A 106 -2.77 -19.28 -14.43
CA TRP A 106 -2.53 -19.95 -13.14
C TRP A 106 -1.04 -20.18 -12.98
N LYS A 107 -0.45 -19.64 -11.91
CA LYS A 107 0.99 -19.77 -11.62
C LYS A 107 1.19 -20.18 -10.17
N THR A 108 2.27 -20.91 -9.94
CA THR A 108 2.68 -21.40 -8.62
C THR A 108 3.76 -20.51 -8.04
N GLY A 109 3.64 -20.18 -6.75
CA GLY A 109 4.59 -19.36 -6.01
C GLY A 109 4.11 -17.93 -5.84
N VAL A 110 3.73 -17.56 -4.61
CA VAL A 110 3.30 -16.20 -4.27
C VAL A 110 4.28 -15.58 -3.28
N TYR A 111 4.83 -14.43 -3.66
CA TYR A 111 5.80 -13.68 -2.87
C TYR A 111 5.31 -12.25 -2.71
N ASN A 112 5.31 -11.74 -1.48
CA ASN A 112 5.10 -10.33 -1.19
C ASN A 112 6.27 -9.79 -0.38
N LEU A 113 6.76 -8.63 -0.78
CA LEU A 113 7.90 -7.95 -0.18
C LEU A 113 7.49 -6.54 0.21
N ILE A 114 7.79 -6.15 1.44
CA ILE A 114 7.56 -4.80 1.94
C ILE A 114 8.90 -4.07 2.06
N THR A 115 9.04 -2.98 1.31
CA THR A 115 10.14 -2.02 1.43
C THR A 115 9.77 -0.89 2.39
N LEU A 116 10.74 -0.08 2.82
CA LEU A 116 10.48 1.07 3.68
C LEU A 116 9.55 2.10 3.00
N ASP A 117 9.71 2.31 1.70
CA ASP A 117 8.86 3.23 0.93
C ASP A 117 7.58 2.58 0.39
N GLY A 118 7.42 1.26 0.56
CA GLY A 118 6.22 0.53 0.17
C GLY A 118 6.03 0.36 -1.34
N SER A 119 7.07 0.60 -2.13
CA SER A 119 7.10 0.33 -3.58
C SER A 119 8.37 -0.44 -3.96
N LEU A 120 8.40 -1.01 -5.16
CA LEU A 120 9.53 -1.75 -5.69
C LEU A 120 9.47 -1.86 -7.22
N LEU A 121 10.65 -1.93 -7.86
CA LEU A 121 10.76 -2.29 -9.27
C LEU A 121 10.89 -3.80 -9.42
N VAL A 122 9.95 -4.42 -10.14
CA VAL A 122 9.95 -5.85 -10.46
C VAL A 122 9.90 -6.02 -11.97
N ASN A 123 10.87 -6.74 -12.52
CA ASN A 123 11.04 -6.88 -13.98
C ASN A 123 11.04 -5.52 -14.72
N GLY A 124 11.61 -4.50 -14.07
CA GLY A 124 11.66 -3.14 -14.60
C GLY A 124 10.33 -2.38 -14.53
N ILE A 125 9.28 -2.92 -13.91
CA ILE A 125 7.97 -2.25 -13.77
C ILE A 125 7.76 -1.81 -12.31
N ALA A 126 7.25 -0.59 -12.12
CA ALA A 126 6.94 -0.05 -10.79
C ALA A 126 5.69 -0.71 -10.18
N ALA A 127 5.90 -1.40 -9.05
CA ALA A 127 4.88 -2.12 -8.30
C ALA A 127 4.82 -1.63 -6.85
N SER A 128 3.71 -1.95 -6.18
CA SER A 128 3.48 -1.69 -4.76
C SER A 128 3.96 -2.86 -3.91
N SER A 129 4.31 -2.61 -2.65
CA SER A 129 4.50 -3.65 -1.62
C SER A 129 3.18 -4.17 -1.01
N TYR A 130 2.06 -3.55 -1.39
CA TYR A 130 0.76 -3.78 -0.79
C TYR A 130 -0.24 -4.37 -1.79
N VAL A 131 -1.24 -5.05 -1.24
CA VAL A 131 -2.39 -5.61 -1.97
C VAL A 131 -3.67 -4.90 -1.53
N ASN A 132 -4.68 -4.92 -2.37
CA ASN A 132 -6.03 -4.49 -2.04
C ASN A 132 -6.69 -5.56 -1.15
N ASN A 133 -6.66 -5.30 0.15
CA ASN A 133 -7.15 -6.17 1.23
C ASN A 133 -8.40 -5.60 1.92
N GLY A 134 -9.10 -4.66 1.28
CA GLY A 134 -10.28 -3.99 1.86
C GLY A 134 -9.95 -2.83 2.81
N PHE A 135 -8.69 -2.64 3.22
CA PHE A 135 -8.26 -1.47 4.02
C PHE A 135 -7.99 -0.21 3.17
N GLY A 136 -8.45 -0.20 1.92
CA GLY A 136 -8.41 0.96 1.04
C GLY A 136 -7.18 1.06 0.12
N PRO A 137 -6.91 2.26 -0.43
CA PRO A 137 -5.87 2.47 -1.44
C PRO A 137 -4.45 2.31 -0.88
N HIS A 138 -3.46 2.26 -1.78
CA HIS A 138 -2.04 2.08 -1.45
C HIS A 138 -1.54 2.99 -0.31
N HIS A 139 -1.87 4.30 -0.33
CA HIS A 139 -1.40 5.23 0.70
C HIS A 139 -1.91 4.89 2.11
N LEU A 140 -3.13 4.35 2.21
CA LEU A 140 -3.72 3.98 3.50
C LEU A 140 -3.05 2.72 4.05
N ASN A 141 -2.83 1.72 3.18
CA ASN A 141 -2.00 0.56 3.51
C ASN A 141 -0.61 1.01 3.97
N HIS A 142 0.06 1.88 3.21
CA HIS A 142 1.36 2.42 3.59
C HIS A 142 1.34 3.06 4.98
N ARG A 143 0.30 3.82 5.32
CA ARG A 143 0.16 4.46 6.63
C ARG A 143 0.03 3.45 7.78
N ILE A 144 -0.69 2.36 7.57
CA ILE A 144 -0.88 1.29 8.58
C ILE A 144 0.47 0.66 8.98
N PHE A 145 1.43 0.56 8.05
CA PHE A 145 2.76 0.02 8.32
C PHE A 145 3.74 1.01 8.99
N THR A 146 3.33 2.25 9.30
CA THR A 146 4.21 3.26 9.93
C THR A 146 4.84 2.80 11.26
N PRO A 147 4.09 2.22 12.23
CA PRO A 147 4.68 1.79 13.50
C PRO A 147 5.68 0.65 13.31
N ILE A 148 5.40 -0.24 12.35
CA ILE A 148 6.27 -1.36 11.99
C ILE A 148 7.58 -0.82 11.40
N ARG A 149 7.52 0.18 10.52
CA ARG A 149 8.73 0.86 10.01
C ARG A 149 9.51 1.56 11.10
N LEU A 150 8.84 2.25 12.01
CA LEU A 150 9.50 2.90 13.14
C LEU A 150 10.23 1.87 14.01
N GLY A 151 9.56 0.76 14.34
CA GLY A 151 10.17 -0.35 15.07
C GLY A 151 11.38 -0.95 14.34
N TYR A 152 11.29 -1.11 13.01
CA TYR A 152 12.40 -1.56 12.18
C TYR A 152 13.59 -0.59 12.21
N HIS A 153 13.36 0.72 12.12
CA HIS A 153 14.42 1.71 12.24
C HIS A 153 15.07 1.67 13.63
N LEU A 154 14.29 1.56 14.69
CA LEU A 154 14.79 1.46 16.06
C LEU A 154 15.60 0.18 16.29
N SER A 155 15.25 -0.92 15.62
CA SER A 155 15.96 -2.20 15.77
C SER A 155 17.41 -2.15 15.31
N LYS A 156 17.75 -1.22 14.42
CA LYS A 156 19.13 -0.97 13.97
C LYS A 156 20.02 -0.38 15.06
N TYR A 157 19.44 0.27 16.07
CA TYR A 157 20.18 0.91 17.15
C TYR A 157 20.17 0.07 18.43
N PHE A 158 19.08 -0.68 18.68
CA PHE A 158 18.90 -1.44 19.91
C PHE A 158 19.00 -2.96 19.66
N LYS A 159 20.06 -3.58 20.16
CA LYS A 159 20.33 -5.03 20.00
C LYS A 159 19.17 -5.93 20.44
N PHE A 160 18.41 -5.54 21.47
CA PHE A 160 17.26 -6.34 21.92
C PHE A 160 16.14 -6.41 20.88
N LEU A 161 15.93 -5.32 20.12
CA LEU A 161 14.99 -5.27 19.01
C LEU A 161 15.56 -6.00 17.80
N GLN A 162 16.88 -5.92 17.56
CA GLN A 162 17.52 -6.61 16.45
C GLN A 162 17.20 -8.11 16.45
N ASN A 163 17.21 -8.76 17.62
CA ASN A 163 16.81 -10.18 17.77
C ASN A 163 15.36 -10.46 17.37
N ALA A 164 14.44 -9.50 17.54
CA ALA A 164 13.05 -9.63 17.12
C ALA A 164 12.89 -9.52 15.59
N TYR A 165 13.77 -8.77 14.91
CA TYR A 165 13.74 -8.55 13.46
C TYR A 165 14.69 -9.49 12.68
N SER A 166 15.68 -10.11 13.32
CA SER A 166 16.68 -10.99 12.69
C SER A 166 16.24 -12.45 12.54
N LEU A 167 15.06 -12.84 13.04
CA LEU A 167 14.50 -14.18 12.87
C LEU A 167 13.96 -14.34 11.45
N ASN A 168 14.90 -14.55 10.53
CA ASN A 168 14.77 -14.59 9.08
C ASN A 168 13.93 -15.76 8.52
N GLU A 169 13.22 -16.53 9.36
CA GLU A 169 12.37 -17.64 8.89
C GLU A 169 10.88 -17.48 9.17
N TYR A 170 10.47 -16.60 10.08
CA TYR A 170 9.05 -16.43 10.40
C TYR A 170 8.74 -14.98 10.75
N GLY A 171 8.77 -14.11 9.74
CA GLY A 171 8.12 -12.79 9.78
C GLY A 171 6.64 -12.84 10.21
N LYS A 172 6.05 -14.04 10.34
CA LYS A 172 4.68 -14.27 10.82
C LYS A 172 4.49 -13.98 12.32
N THR A 173 5.46 -14.25 13.19
CA THR A 173 5.16 -14.28 14.65
C THR A 173 5.20 -12.90 15.30
N TRP A 174 6.27 -12.12 15.09
CA TRP A 174 6.35 -10.79 15.71
C TRP A 174 5.38 -9.78 15.08
N ILE A 175 5.08 -9.89 13.77
CA ILE A 175 4.05 -9.08 13.11
C ILE A 175 2.71 -9.33 13.78
N VAL A 176 2.33 -10.57 14.10
CA VAL A 176 1.09 -10.83 14.83
C VAL A 176 1.11 -10.14 16.20
N HIS A 177 2.21 -10.19 16.96
CA HIS A 177 2.28 -9.51 18.25
C HIS A 177 2.26 -7.97 18.14
N THR A 178 2.97 -7.39 17.18
CA THR A 178 3.02 -5.92 16.96
C THR A 178 1.75 -5.39 16.30
N PHE A 179 1.17 -6.14 15.36
CA PHE A 179 -0.10 -5.83 14.70
C PHE A 179 -1.27 -6.04 15.67
N LEU A 180 -1.29 -7.08 16.51
CA LEU A 180 -2.29 -7.21 17.58
C LEU A 180 -2.15 -6.08 18.60
N PHE A 181 -0.94 -5.70 19.00
CA PHE A 181 -0.73 -4.57 19.89
C PHE A 181 -1.22 -3.25 19.26
N TYR A 182 -0.91 -3.02 17.99
CA TYR A 182 -1.29 -1.81 17.28
C TYR A 182 -2.76 -1.77 16.87
N CYS A 183 -3.37 -2.89 16.48
CA CYS A 183 -4.83 -2.99 16.27
C CYS A 183 -5.59 -2.79 17.57
N ASN A 184 -5.08 -3.31 18.70
CA ASN A 184 -5.66 -2.97 20.01
C ASN A 184 -5.55 -1.46 20.28
N ILE A 185 -4.42 -0.81 19.95
CA ILE A 185 -4.28 0.65 20.09
C ILE A 185 -5.22 1.42 19.13
N LEU A 186 -5.33 1.03 17.86
CA LEU A 186 -6.18 1.72 16.89
C LEU A 186 -7.66 1.52 17.18
N VAL A 187 -8.11 0.30 17.50
CA VAL A 187 -9.47 0.03 17.97
C VAL A 187 -9.74 0.80 19.25
N PHE A 188 -8.79 0.87 20.18
CA PHE A 188 -8.92 1.67 21.40
C PHE A 188 -9.01 3.18 21.11
N MET A 189 -8.23 3.70 20.15
CA MET A 189 -8.30 5.09 19.73
C MET A 189 -9.63 5.41 19.03
N ASP A 190 -10.15 4.49 18.22
CA ASP A 190 -11.46 4.62 17.55
C ASP A 190 -12.64 4.53 18.54
N GLN A 191 -12.48 3.84 19.68
CA GLN A 191 -13.44 3.84 20.79
C GLN A 191 -13.34 5.10 21.68
N LEU A 192 -12.20 5.78 21.69
CA LEU A 192 -11.98 7.01 22.50
C LEU A 192 -12.37 8.30 21.77
N VAL A 193 -12.22 8.36 20.45
CA VAL A 193 -12.60 9.54 19.64
C VAL A 193 -14.09 9.93 19.81
N PRO A 194 -15.07 9.01 19.84
CA PRO A 194 -16.46 9.37 20.11
C PRO A 194 -16.67 9.89 21.54
N VAL A 195 -15.93 9.39 22.54
CA VAL A 195 -16.05 9.84 23.94
C VAL A 195 -15.54 11.27 24.11
N LEU A 196 -14.44 11.62 23.46
CA LEU A 196 -13.87 12.98 23.52
C LEU A 196 -14.75 14.01 22.78
N VAL A 197 -15.37 13.62 21.66
CA VAL A 197 -16.32 14.46 20.91
C VAL A 197 -17.61 14.68 21.70
N ILE A 198 -18.11 13.67 22.42
CA ILE A 198 -19.29 13.80 23.28
C ILE A 198 -19.00 14.69 24.50
N GLN A 199 -17.80 14.59 25.12
CA GLN A 199 -17.43 15.47 26.24
C GLN A 199 -17.24 16.94 25.83
N LEU A 200 -16.69 17.21 24.65
CA LEU A 200 -16.56 18.59 24.13
C LEU A 200 -17.91 19.20 23.72
N SER A 201 -18.86 18.37 23.27
CA SER A 201 -20.21 18.81 22.90
C SER A 201 -21.10 19.12 24.13
N CYS A 202 -20.86 18.45 25.26
CA CYS A 202 -21.61 18.67 26.50
C CYS A 202 -21.10 19.89 27.29
N CYS A 203 -19.85 20.33 27.05
CA CYS A 203 -19.25 21.45 27.77
C CYS A 203 -19.59 22.83 27.17
N SER A 204 -20.19 22.90 25.98
CA SER A 204 -20.59 24.16 25.31
C SER A 204 -22.07 24.53 25.43
N LEU A 205 -22.88 23.76 26.17
CA LEU A 205 -24.34 23.93 26.25
C LEU A 205 -24.85 24.41 27.63
N THR A 206 -24.02 25.14 28.37
CA THR A 206 -24.44 25.91 29.55
C THR A 206 -23.98 27.37 29.44
N GLY A 207 -24.55 28.10 28.48
CA GLY A 207 -24.25 29.51 28.28
C GLY A 207 -25.33 30.20 27.46
N ALA A 208 -26.28 30.81 28.17
CA ALA A 208 -27.29 31.78 27.77
C ALA A 208 -27.27 32.34 26.32
N THR A 209 -28.42 32.36 25.65
CA THR A 209 -29.11 33.63 25.35
C THR A 209 -30.52 33.43 24.76
N ARG A 210 -31.33 34.44 25.05
CA ARG A 210 -32.75 34.64 24.75
C ARG A 210 -32.85 35.53 23.50
N PHE A 211 -33.94 35.35 22.75
CA PHE A 211 -34.62 36.32 21.87
C PHE A 211 -34.21 36.56 20.40
N MET A 212 -35.30 36.52 19.61
CA MET A 212 -35.68 37.27 18.40
C MET A 212 -35.44 36.67 17.01
N THR A 213 -36.61 36.44 16.39
CA THR A 213 -36.92 36.15 14.99
C THR A 213 -36.40 37.22 14.03
N GLY A 214 -35.87 36.80 12.88
CA GLY A 214 -35.52 37.67 11.76
C GLY A 214 -35.51 36.90 10.45
N LYS A 215 -36.14 37.47 9.43
CA LYS A 215 -36.48 36.88 8.12
C LYS A 215 -35.34 37.08 7.09
N HIS A 216 -35.23 36.09 6.19
CA HIS A 216 -34.91 36.17 4.76
C HIS A 216 -33.45 36.30 4.21
N GLU A 217 -33.23 35.44 3.20
CA GLU A 217 -32.40 35.54 1.98
C GLU A 217 -31.00 34.91 1.87
N LYS A 218 -30.93 34.05 0.84
CA LYS A 218 -29.81 33.68 -0.05
C LYS A 218 -28.89 32.53 0.35
N GLY A 219 -29.30 31.34 -0.11
CA GLY A 219 -28.57 30.60 -1.15
C GLY A 219 -27.29 29.88 -0.74
N THR A 220 -27.39 28.56 -0.54
CA THR A 220 -26.38 27.57 -0.97
C THR A 220 -27.07 26.21 -1.03
N VAL A 221 -27.14 25.63 -2.23
CA VAL A 221 -27.59 24.25 -2.44
C VAL A 221 -26.41 23.34 -2.11
N LEU A 222 -26.44 22.71 -0.93
CA LEU A 222 -25.57 21.59 -0.61
C LEU A 222 -26.20 20.32 -1.18
N THR A 223 -25.68 19.89 -2.33
CA THR A 223 -25.98 18.58 -2.93
C THR A 223 -25.38 17.49 -2.05
N PHE A 224 -26.24 16.78 -1.31
CA PHE A 224 -25.86 15.55 -0.61
C PHE A 224 -25.92 14.38 -1.60
N PHE A 225 -24.77 13.77 -1.91
CA PHE A 225 -24.74 12.48 -2.59
C PHE A 225 -25.11 11.38 -1.59
N ARG A 226 -26.27 10.77 -1.81
CA ARG A 226 -26.80 9.61 -1.08
C ARG A 226 -26.19 8.36 -1.71
N TYR A 227 -25.38 7.62 -0.95
CA TYR A 227 -24.92 6.29 -1.32
C TYR A 227 -26.15 5.36 -1.35
N PHE A 228 -26.50 4.86 -2.54
CA PHE A 228 -27.44 3.76 -2.70
C PHE A 228 -26.62 2.47 -2.77
N GLU A 229 -26.78 1.61 -1.77
CA GLU A 229 -26.50 0.18 -1.92
C GLU A 229 -27.63 -0.43 -2.73
N GLU A 230 -27.35 -0.88 -3.95
CA GLU A 230 -28.17 -1.89 -4.61
C GLU A 230 -27.44 -3.23 -4.56
N THR A 231 -27.98 -4.09 -3.70
CA THR A 231 -27.77 -5.53 -3.71
C THR A 231 -28.38 -6.14 -4.98
N ALA A 232 -27.62 -7.02 -5.62
CA ALA A 232 -27.99 -7.76 -6.81
C ALA A 232 -29.28 -8.59 -6.67
N LYS A 233 -30.13 -8.54 -7.70
CA LYS A 233 -30.62 -9.69 -8.48
C LYS A 233 -31.25 -9.23 -9.79
#